data_AF-X1DVT8-F1
#
_entry.id   AF-X1DVT8-F1
#
_cell.length_a   1.000
_cell.length_b   1.000
_cell.length_c   1.000
_cell.angle_alpha   90.00
_cell.angle_beta   90.00
_cell.angle_gamma   90.00
#
_symmetry.space_group_name_H-M   'P 1'
#
loop_
_entity.id
_entity.type
_entity.pdbx_description
1 polymer ?
#
loop_
_entity_poly.entity_id
_entity_poly.type
_entity_poly.pdbx_seq_one_letter_code
_entity_poly.pdbx_strand_id
1 'polypeptide(L)'
;RSDSATEEVQLIPRWKPPEGEGAIGIVVSIPNPTIVRQSYPFWEAIPLGVKECIETFVLFKNAILGLFIGTETFQVGGPVAIAQITGEVAKAGISPLLEFAAFLSINLAIINIFPLPALDG
;
A
#
# COMPACT_ATOMS: atom_id res chain seq x y z
N ARG A 1 8.01 9.26 -37.08
CA ARG A 1 7.91 7.87 -37.60
C ARG A 1 8.66 7.02 -36.60
N SER A 2 7.92 6.34 -35.73
CA SER A 2 8.45 5.57 -34.59
C SER A 2 8.86 4.21 -35.12
N ASP A 3 10.16 3.98 -35.31
CA ASP A 3 10.68 2.66 -35.64
C ASP A 3 10.64 1.82 -34.36
N SER A 4 9.53 1.11 -34.17
CA SER A 4 9.35 0.08 -33.15
C SER A 4 10.12 -1.18 -33.56
N ALA A 5 11.44 -1.07 -33.69
CA ALA A 5 12.32 -2.21 -33.86
C ALA A 5 12.53 -2.85 -32.47
N THR A 6 11.84 -3.97 -32.23
CA THR A 6 12.07 -4.79 -31.04
C THR A 6 13.37 -5.55 -31.24
N GLU A 7 14.40 -5.28 -30.43
CA GLU A 7 15.64 -6.07 -30.39
C GLU A 7 15.58 -7.08 -29.24
N GLU A 8 15.77 -8.36 -29.58
CA GLU A 8 15.81 -9.45 -28.62
C GLU A 8 17.24 -9.66 -28.13
N VAL A 9 17.50 -9.39 -26.86
CA VAL A 9 18.84 -9.47 -26.25
C VAL A 9 18.83 -10.52 -25.14
N GLN A 10 19.81 -11.43 -25.14
CA GLN A 10 19.99 -12.39 -24.06
C GLN A 10 20.75 -11.74 -22.90
N LEU A 11 20.12 -11.73 -21.72
CA LEU A 11 20.64 -11.11 -20.50
C LEU A 11 20.88 -12.19 -19.45
N ILE A 12 21.97 -12.07 -18.68
CA ILE A 12 22.21 -12.91 -17.51
C ILE A 12 21.87 -12.08 -16.26
N PRO A 13 20.83 -12.45 -15.49
CA PRO A 13 20.46 -11.70 -14.31
C PRO A 13 21.53 -11.82 -13.22
N ARG A 14 21.81 -10.71 -12.54
CA ARG A 14 22.65 -10.66 -11.35
C ARG A 14 21.78 -10.99 -10.12
N TRP A 15 22.18 -11.99 -9.36
CA TRP A 15 21.49 -12.42 -8.14
C TRP A 15 21.52 -11.39 -7.00
N LYS A 16 22.52 -10.51 -6.98
CA LYS A 16 22.66 -9.45 -5.97
C LYS A 16 22.99 -8.12 -6.65
N PRO A 17 21.99 -7.43 -7.21
CA PRO A 17 22.21 -6.15 -7.85
C PRO A 17 22.54 -5.05 -6.81
N PRO A 18 23.35 -4.05 -7.17
CA PRO A 18 23.61 -2.86 -6.35
C PRO A 18 22.35 -1.99 -6.19
N GLU A 19 22.34 -1.10 -5.21
CA GLU A 19 21.20 -0.20 -4.92
C GLU A 19 20.85 0.66 -6.14
N GLY A 20 19.59 0.59 -6.59
CA GLY A 20 19.08 1.36 -7.73
C GLY A 20 19.12 0.63 -9.09
N GLU A 21 19.66 -0.59 -9.17
CA GLU A 21 19.66 -1.41 -10.40
C GLU A 21 18.77 -2.65 -10.24
N GLY A 22 17.95 -2.97 -11.25
CA GLY A 22 17.23 -4.25 -11.29
C GLY A 22 18.18 -5.43 -11.53
N ALA A 23 17.69 -6.67 -11.37
CA ALA A 23 18.50 -7.89 -11.60
C ALA A 23 19.15 -7.93 -13.00
N ILE A 24 18.53 -7.28 -13.99
CA ILE A 24 19.04 -7.14 -15.37
C ILE A 24 19.60 -5.74 -15.68
N GLY A 25 19.83 -4.89 -14.66
CA GLY A 25 20.29 -3.51 -14.84
C GLY A 25 19.20 -2.53 -15.31
N ILE A 26 17.95 -2.99 -15.45
CA ILE A 26 16.80 -2.15 -15.81
C ILE A 26 16.02 -1.84 -14.53
N VAL A 27 15.83 -0.57 -14.25
CA VAL A 27 14.91 -0.11 -13.20
C VAL A 27 13.79 0.70 -13.87
N VAL A 28 12.55 0.34 -13.59
CA VAL A 28 11.40 1.15 -14.00
C VAL A 28 11.33 2.30 -12.99
N SER A 29 12.01 3.40 -13.31
CA SER A 29 11.83 4.65 -12.58
C SER A 29 10.69 5.42 -13.24
N ILE A 30 9.90 6.15 -12.45
CA ILE A 30 8.88 7.08 -12.95
C ILE A 30 9.54 8.47 -12.94
N PRO A 31 10.26 8.89 -14.00
CA PRO A 31 10.85 10.21 -14.03
C PRO A 31 9.73 11.26 -14.08
N ASN A 32 9.72 12.15 -13.09
CA ASN A 32 8.78 13.29 -12.96
C ASN A 32 7.32 12.89 -12.68
N PRO A 33 6.97 12.44 -11.46
CA PRO A 33 5.58 12.24 -11.07
C PRO A 33 4.84 13.59 -11.15
N THR A 34 4.06 13.77 -12.20
CA THR A 34 3.22 14.97 -12.34
C THR A 34 1.90 14.68 -11.64
N ILE A 35 1.68 15.33 -10.50
CA ILE A 35 0.42 15.21 -9.75
C ILE A 35 -0.65 16.01 -10.51
N VAL A 36 -1.41 15.33 -11.37
CA VAL A 36 -2.55 15.92 -12.06
C VAL A 36 -3.77 15.82 -11.13
N ARG A 37 -4.18 16.95 -10.54
CA ARG A 37 -5.47 17.01 -9.84
C ARG A 37 -6.59 17.00 -10.87
N GLN A 38 -7.35 15.91 -10.92
CA GLN A 38 -8.59 15.83 -11.67
C GLN A 38 -9.78 16.05 -10.74
N SER A 39 -10.71 16.91 -11.13
CA SER A 39 -11.95 17.14 -10.41
C SER A 39 -13.10 16.72 -11.30
N TYR A 40 -13.84 15.70 -10.85
CA TYR A 40 -15.01 15.20 -11.55
C TYR A 40 -16.26 15.92 -11.04
N PRO A 41 -17.24 16.17 -11.90
CA PRO A 41 -18.54 16.65 -11.46
C PRO A 41 -19.25 15.59 -10.59
N PHE A 42 -20.16 16.04 -9.72
CA PHE A 42 -20.77 15.19 -8.69
C PHE A 42 -21.43 13.91 -9.22
N TRP A 43 -22.02 13.96 -10.41
CA TRP A 43 -22.70 12.82 -11.02
C TRP A 43 -21.74 11.71 -11.48
N GLU A 44 -20.50 12.07 -11.82
CA GLU A 44 -19.46 11.14 -12.24
C GLU A 44 -18.60 10.73 -11.03
N ALA A 45 -18.41 11.65 -10.08
CA ALA A 45 -17.66 11.41 -8.86
C ALA A 45 -18.32 10.35 -7.95
N ILE A 46 -19.65 10.29 -7.88
CA ILE A 46 -20.36 9.29 -7.06
C ILE A 46 -20.10 7.85 -7.53
N PRO A 47 -20.38 7.46 -8.79
CA PRO A 47 -20.12 6.10 -9.25
C PRO A 47 -18.63 5.77 -9.25
N LEU A 48 -17.76 6.75 -9.56
CA LEU A 48 -16.31 6.57 -9.49
C LEU A 48 -15.85 6.30 -8.04
N GLY A 49 -16.37 7.05 -7.07
CA GLY A 49 -16.09 6.85 -5.65
C GLY A 49 -16.58 5.49 -5.14
N VAL A 50 -17.77 5.04 -5.57
CA VAL A 50 -18.25 3.68 -5.24
C VAL A 50 -17.34 2.61 -5.81
N LYS A 51 -16.88 2.77 -7.06
CA LYS A 51 -15.94 1.85 -7.70
C LYS A 51 -14.62 1.78 -6.92
N GLU A 52 -14.02 2.93 -6.61
CA GLU A 52 -12.81 3.06 -5.78
C GLU A 52 -12.99 2.39 -4.40
N CYS A 53 -14.13 2.61 -3.74
CA CYS A 53 -14.45 1.94 -2.47
C CYS A 53 -14.48 0.42 -2.60
N ILE A 54 -15.06 -0.12 -3.68
CA ILE A 54 -15.13 -1.57 -3.91
C ILE A 54 -13.73 -2.14 -4.20
N GLU A 55 -12.94 -1.46 -5.04
CA GLU A 55 -11.57 -1.87 -5.35
C GLU A 55 -10.71 -1.88 -4.09
N THR A 56 -10.79 -0.82 -3.29
CA THR A 56 -10.13 -0.72 -1.98
C THR A 56 -10.60 -1.85 -1.04
N PHE A 57 -11.89 -2.14 -1.02
CA PHE A 57 -12.45 -3.22 -0.20
C PHE A 57 -11.94 -4.61 -0.63
N VAL A 58 -11.77 -4.85 -1.92
CA VAL A 58 -11.19 -6.11 -2.44
C VAL A 58 -9.72 -6.24 -2.05
N LEU A 59 -8.93 -5.17 -2.19
CA LEU A 59 -7.53 -5.15 -1.74
C LEU A 59 -7.44 -5.43 -0.24
N PHE A 60 -8.32 -4.79 0.52
CA PHE A 60 -8.41 -4.97 1.95
C PHE A 60 -8.76 -6.41 2.36
N LYS A 61 -9.76 -7.01 1.70
CA LYS A 61 -10.10 -8.43 1.88
C LYS A 61 -8.91 -9.34 1.60
N ASN A 62 -8.16 -9.06 0.52
CA ASN A 62 -7.00 -9.86 0.13
C ASN A 62 -5.86 -9.72 1.15
N ALA A 63 -5.63 -8.52 1.70
CA ALA A 63 -4.66 -8.27 2.76
C ALA A 63 -5.00 -9.05 4.04
N ILE A 64 -6.28 -9.04 4.45
CA ILE A 64 -6.76 -9.84 5.60
C ILE A 64 -6.54 -11.34 5.35
N LEU A 65 -6.88 -11.85 4.16
CA LEU A 65 -6.66 -13.26 3.82
C LEU A 65 -5.16 -13.63 3.82
N GLY A 66 -4.29 -12.74 3.33
CA GLY A 66 -2.84 -12.91 3.39
C GLY A 66 -2.30 -12.96 4.82
N LEU A 67 -2.84 -12.12 5.71
CA LEU A 67 -2.54 -12.17 7.14
C LEU A 67 -2.89 -13.54 7.76
N PHE A 68 -4.05 -14.11 7.42
CA PHE A 68 -4.46 -15.43 7.92
C PHE A 68 -3.61 -16.58 7.37
N ILE A 69 -3.09 -16.45 6.14
CA ILE A 69 -2.21 -17.46 5.51
C ILE A 69 -0.76 -17.31 6.02
N GLY A 70 -0.45 -16.24 6.77
CA GLY A 70 0.86 -16.01 7.37
C GLY A 70 1.91 -15.44 6.41
N THR A 71 1.48 -14.84 5.29
CA THR A 71 2.41 -14.20 4.34
C THR A 71 2.86 -12.81 4.79
N GLU A 72 2.12 -12.20 5.73
CA GLU A 72 2.36 -10.85 6.24
C GLU A 72 2.63 -10.89 7.74
N THR A 73 3.80 -10.40 8.18
CA THR A 73 4.14 -10.34 9.61
C THR A 73 3.47 -9.14 10.27
N PHE A 74 2.51 -9.40 11.14
CA PHE A 74 1.88 -8.38 11.98
C PHE A 74 2.84 -7.92 13.08
N GLN A 75 3.71 -6.95 12.77
CA GLN A 75 4.57 -6.30 13.75
C GLN A 75 3.87 -5.06 14.30
N VAL A 76 3.08 -5.24 15.36
CA VAL A 76 2.57 -4.09 16.13
C VAL A 76 3.74 -3.49 16.88
N GLY A 77 4.24 -2.36 16.39
CA GLY A 77 5.13 -1.51 17.18
C GLY A 77 4.42 -1.17 18.49
N GLY A 78 5.12 -1.26 19.62
CA GLY A 78 4.53 -0.97 20.93
C GLY A 78 3.93 0.45 21.03
N PRO A 79 3.20 0.78 22.11
CA PRO A 79 2.48 2.06 22.25
C PRO A 79 3.32 3.31 21.95
N VAL A 80 4.61 3.27 22.32
CA VAL A 80 5.57 4.35 22.06
C VAL A 80 5.85 4.52 20.55
N ALA A 81 6.01 3.42 19.82
CA ALA A 81 6.25 3.45 18.38
C ALA A 81 5.03 3.97 17.63
N ILE A 82 3.82 3.56 18.04
CA ILE A 82 2.56 4.07 17.46
C ILE A 82 2.46 5.59 17.64
N ALA A 83 2.79 6.12 18.82
CA ALA A 83 2.75 7.56 19.07
C ALA A 83 3.76 8.33 18.19
N GLN A 84 4.97 7.79 18.00
CA GLN A 84 5.99 8.39 17.13
C GLN A 84 5.53 8.43 15.66
N ILE A 85 5.07 7.30 15.12
CA ILE A 85 4.59 7.18 13.75
C ILE A 85 3.37 8.08 13.54
N THR A 86 2.43 8.13 14.49
CA THR A 86 1.27 9.03 14.43
C THR A 86 1.72 10.49 14.31
N GLY A 87 2.75 10.90 15.06
CA GLY A 87 3.31 12.25 14.99
C GLY A 87 3.97 12.58 13.66
N GLU A 88 4.58 11.59 13.00
CA GLU A 88 5.13 11.73 11.64
C GLU A 88 4.02 11.82 10.60
N VAL A 89 3.04 10.93 10.66
CA VAL A 89 1.88 10.92 9.75
C VAL A 89 1.04 12.19 9.88
N ALA A 90 0.86 12.70 11.11
CA ALA A 90 0.14 13.96 11.34
C ALA A 90 0.81 15.16 10.65
N LYS A 91 2.15 15.15 10.53
CA LYS A 91 2.88 16.19 9.78
C LYS A 91 2.64 16.11 8.27
N ALA A 92 2.29 14.94 7.74
CA ALA A 92 1.94 14.75 6.34
C ALA A 92 0.52 15.24 5.99
N GLY A 93 -0.32 15.52 6.99
CA GLY A 93 -1.63 16.15 6.85
C GLY A 93 -2.81 15.26 7.29
N ILE A 94 -4.03 15.79 7.14
CA ILE A 94 -5.25 15.15 7.67
C ILE A 94 -5.60 13.86 6.94
N SER A 95 -5.40 13.80 5.62
CA SER A 95 -5.74 12.63 4.80
C SER A 95 -4.93 11.39 5.19
N PRO A 96 -3.58 11.42 5.20
CA PRO A 96 -2.80 10.26 5.63
C PRO A 96 -2.99 9.92 7.11
N LEU A 97 -3.32 10.89 7.96
CA LEU A 97 -3.67 10.65 9.37
C LEU A 97 -4.96 9.84 9.51
N LEU A 98 -5.99 10.15 8.73
CA LEU A 98 -7.24 9.38 8.71
C LEU A 98 -7.01 7.95 8.21
N GLU A 99 -6.19 7.78 7.18
CA GLU A 99 -5.85 6.47 6.63
C GLU A 99 -5.10 5.61 7.67
N PHE A 100 -4.12 6.19 8.35
CA PHE A 100 -3.39 5.51 9.43
C PHE A 100 -4.31 5.15 10.61
N ALA A 101 -5.22 6.05 11.00
CA ALA A 101 -6.21 5.76 12.03
C ALA A 101 -7.17 4.63 11.62
N ALA A 102 -7.61 4.60 10.36
CA ALA A 102 -8.43 3.52 9.82
C ALA A 102 -7.68 2.18 9.87
N PHE A 103 -6.40 2.16 9.50
CA PHE A 103 -5.54 0.99 9.60
C PHE A 103 -5.45 0.47 11.05
N LEU A 104 -5.19 1.33 12.03
CA LEU A 104 -5.17 0.93 13.45
C LEU A 104 -6.53 0.39 13.93
N SER A 105 -7.63 1.04 13.53
CA SER A 105 -9.00 0.61 13.89
C SER A 105 -9.33 -0.77 13.34
N ILE A 106 -8.92 -1.04 12.11
CA ILE A 106 -9.05 -2.35 11.48
C ILE A 106 -8.30 -3.42 12.27
N ASN A 107 -7.06 -3.12 12.66
CA ASN A 107 -6.23 -4.07 13.39
C ASN A 107 -6.85 -4.43 14.74
N LEU A 108 -7.40 -3.45 15.45
CA LEU A 108 -8.18 -3.69 16.67
C LEU A 108 -9.45 -4.49 16.38
N ALA A 109 -10.16 -4.22 15.29
CA ALA A 109 -11.34 -4.99 14.91
C ALA A 109 -11.00 -6.46 14.60
N ILE A 110 -9.90 -6.73 13.89
CA ILE A 110 -9.42 -8.09 13.60
C ILE A 110 -9.05 -8.81 14.90
N ILE A 111 -8.28 -8.16 15.78
CA ILE A 111 -7.90 -8.71 17.09
C ILE A 111 -9.13 -8.99 17.96
N ASN A 112 -10.13 -8.11 17.97
CA ASN A 112 -11.36 -8.27 18.75
C ASN A 112 -12.30 -9.34 18.19
N ILE A 113 -12.27 -9.59 16.87
CA ILE A 113 -13.11 -10.61 16.20
C ILE A 113 -12.45 -12.00 16.29
N PHE A 114 -11.12 -12.07 16.34
CA PHE A 114 -10.42 -13.33 16.52
C PHE A 114 -10.33 -13.68 18.01
N PRO A 115 -10.83 -14.84 18.47
CA PRO A 115 -10.72 -15.24 19.87
C PRO A 115 -9.26 -15.58 20.18
N LEU A 116 -8.46 -14.55 20.50
CA LEU A 116 -7.10 -14.71 20.99
C LEU A 116 -7.17 -14.84 22.53
N PRO A 117 -6.89 -16.03 23.09
CA PRO A 117 -7.05 -16.32 24.53
C PRO A 117 -6.22 -15.46 25.48
N ALA A 118 -5.34 -14.59 24.96
CA ALA A 118 -4.36 -13.81 25.70
C ALA A 118 -4.75 -12.34 25.94
N LEU A 119 -5.95 -11.90 25.53
CA LEU A 119 -6.39 -10.50 25.60
C LEU A 119 -7.72 -10.28 26.35
N ASP A 120 -8.19 -11.27 27.11
CA ASP A 120 -9.38 -11.17 27.98
C ASP A 120 -9.03 -10.71 29.42
N GLY A 121 -7.79 -10.26 29.65
CA GLY A 121 -7.26 -9.82 30.95
C GLY A 121 -6.70 -8.42 30.91
#